data_AF-A0A6L5F403-F1
#
_entry.id   AF-A0A6L5F403-F1
#
_cell.length_a   1.000
_cell.length_b   1.000
_cell.length_c   1.000
_cell.angle_alpha   90.00
_cell.angle_beta   90.00
_cell.angle_gamma   90.00
#
_symmetry.space_group_name_H-M   'P 1'
#
loop_
_entity.id
_entity.type
_entity.pdbx_description
1 polymer ?
#
loop_
_entity_poly.entity_id
_entity_poly.type
_entity_poly.pdbx_seq_one_letter_code
_entity_poly.pdbx_strand_id
1 'polypeptide(L)' 'MTYFTDDDDSVHENDIDALATSGITLGCNPPTNDEYCPDDPVSRDEMGSFFARFLEFRPQVYGSSPPY' A
#
# COMPACT_ATOMS: atom_id res chain seq x y z
N MET A 1 -6.86 13.27 0.36
CA MET A 1 -7.81 13.00 1.46
C MET A 1 -6.96 12.21 2.41
N THR A 2 -6.39 12.86 3.42
CA THR A 2 -5.35 12.22 4.24
C THR A 2 -5.85 10.94 4.90
N TYR A 3 -5.12 9.84 4.67
CA TYR A 3 -5.33 8.56 5.34
C TYR A 3 -4.38 8.34 6.52
N PHE A 4 -3.20 8.96 6.50
CA PHE A 4 -2.17 8.81 7.52
C PHE A 4 -1.73 10.18 8.03
N THR A 5 -1.36 10.25 9.31
CA THR A 5 -1.09 11.52 10.00
C THR A 5 0.37 11.97 9.89
N ASP A 6 1.25 11.11 9.38
CA ASP A 6 2.70 11.28 9.35
C ASP A 6 3.27 11.36 7.92
N ASP A 7 2.43 11.39 6.89
CA ASP A 7 2.82 11.61 5.50
C ASP A 7 2.35 12.97 4.93
N ASP A 8 1.68 13.79 5.74
CA ASP A 8 1.31 15.17 5.39
C ASP A 8 2.54 15.98 4.95
N ASP A 9 2.36 16.87 3.96
CA ASP A 9 3.41 17.68 3.32
C ASP A 9 4.50 16.86 2.57
N SER A 10 4.39 15.53 2.52
CA SER A 10 5.24 14.68 1.68
C SER A 10 4.92 14.89 0.21
N VAL A 11 5.94 14.92 -0.64
CA VAL A 11 5.76 14.89 -2.11
C VAL A 11 5.06 13.60 -2.59
N HIS A 12 4.99 12.58 -1.73
CA HIS A 12 4.39 11.28 -2.00
C HIS A 12 2.98 11.12 -1.42
N GLU A 13 2.45 12.11 -0.68
CA GLU A 13 1.14 12.04 0.00
C GLU A 13 0.04 11.54 -0.94
N ASN A 14 -0.09 12.13 -2.14
CA ASN A 14 -1.12 11.71 -3.10
C ASN A 14 -0.98 10.26 -3.60
N ASP A 15 0.26 9.77 -3.71
CA ASP A 15 0.50 8.38 -4.13
C ASP A 15 0.17 7.41 -2.97
N ILE A 16 0.51 7.80 -1.73
CA ILE A 16 0.21 7.04 -0.52
C ILE A 16 -1.31 6.96 -0.31
N ASP A 17 -2.01 8.09 -0.41
CA ASP A 17 -3.48 8.17 -0.36
C ASP A 17 -4.14 7.26 -1.42
N ALA A 18 -3.58 7.21 -2.64
CA ALA A 18 -4.09 6.34 -3.70
C ALA A 18 -3.90 4.85 -3.35
N LEU A 19 -2.75 4.48 -2.80
CA LEU A 19 -2.50 3.12 -2.31
C LEU A 19 -3.45 2.76 -1.16
N ALA A 20 -3.68 3.67 -0.21
CA ALA A 20 -4.59 3.47 0.91
C ALA A 20 -6.04 3.30 0.43
N THR A 21 -6.48 4.16 -0.49
CA THR A 21 -7.81 4.11 -1.13
C THR A 21 -8.04 2.75 -1.82
N SER A 22 -7.00 2.19 -2.45
CA SER A 22 -7.07 0.87 -3.10
C SER A 22 -6.89 -0.32 -2.13
N GLY A 23 -6.64 -0.07 -0.85
CA GLY A 23 -6.39 -1.09 0.16
C GLY A 23 -5.04 -1.79 0.04
N ILE A 24 -4.07 -1.20 -0.67
CA ILE A 24 -2.74 -1.80 -0.87
C ILE A 24 -1.85 -1.57 0.35
N THR A 25 -1.77 -0.33 0.84
CA THR A 25 -1.15 0.00 2.13
C THR A 25 -2.22 0.13 3.21
N LEU A 26 -1.89 -0.27 4.44
CA LEU A 26 -2.80 -0.34 5.58
C LEU A 26 -2.25 0.36 6.84
N GLY A 27 -1.12 1.06 6.73
CA GLY A 27 -0.45 1.70 7.87
C GLY A 27 0.45 0.76 8.69
N CYS A 28 1.24 1.36 9.58
CA CYS A 28 2.32 0.70 10.33
C CYS A 28 2.08 0.59 11.84
N ASN A 29 1.08 1.29 12.40
CA ASN A 29 0.90 1.44 13.85
C ASN A 29 -0.40 0.76 14.37
N PRO A 30 -0.51 -0.57 14.32
CA PRO A 30 -1.69 -1.27 14.80
C PRO A 30 -1.88 -1.08 16.32
N PRO A 31 -3.14 -1.06 16.81
CA PRO A 31 -4.35 -1.33 16.05
C PRO A 31 -4.93 -0.10 15.33
N THR A 32 -4.34 1.10 15.53
CA THR A 32 -4.90 2.36 15.04
C THR A 32 -4.73 2.49 13.53
N ASN A 33 -3.54 2.17 13.02
CA ASN A 33 -3.22 2.18 11.58
C ASN A 33 -3.49 3.55 10.90
N ASP A 34 -3.17 4.63 11.61
CA ASP A 34 -3.26 6.03 11.16
C ASP A 34 -1.89 6.66 10.89
N GLU A 35 -0.82 5.86 10.85
CA GLU A 35 0.54 6.24 10.40
C GLU A 35 0.97 5.36 9.22
N TYR A 36 1.68 5.95 8.26
CA TYR A 36 2.33 5.31 7.12
C TYR A 36 3.78 4.88 7.42
N CYS A 37 4.45 5.57 8.35
CA CYS A 37 5.87 5.42 8.70
C CYS A 37 6.81 5.59 7.47
N PRO A 38 6.86 6.77 6.82
CA PRO A 38 7.57 6.94 5.55
C PRO A 38 9.09 6.73 5.62
N ASP A 39 9.69 6.89 6.79
CA ASP A 39 11.14 6.73 7.00
C ASP A 39 11.53 5.29 7.40
N ASP A 40 10.57 4.43 7.72
CA ASP A 40 10.85 3.05 8.10
C ASP A 40 11.16 2.19 6.86
N PRO A 41 12.15 1.28 6.96
CA PRO A 41 12.47 0.40 5.84
C PRO A 41 11.36 -0.65 5.66
N VAL A 42 10.85 -0.76 4.44
CA VAL A 42 9.91 -1.83 4.07
C VAL A 42 10.64 -3.17 3.99
N SER A 43 10.17 -4.15 4.78
CA SER A 43 10.67 -5.52 4.75
C SER A 43 10.24 -6.27 3.48
N ARG A 44 10.89 -7.39 3.17
CA ARG A 44 10.54 -8.20 1.99
C ARG A 44 9.15 -8.84 2.11
N ASP A 45 8.75 -9.22 3.32
CA ASP A 45 7.45 -9.79 3.64
C ASP A 45 6.33 -8.74 3.65
N GLU A 46 6.62 -7.50 4.08
CA GLU A 46 5.70 -6.37 3.92
C GLU A 46 5.45 -6.04 2.45
N MET A 47 6.53 -5.94 1.65
CA MET A 47 6.40 -5.76 0.19
C MET A 47 5.60 -6.89 -0.47
N GLY A 48 5.79 -8.14 -0.01
CA GLY A 48 4.99 -9.28 -0.46
C GLY A 48 3.50 -9.10 -0.18
N SER A 49 3.16 -8.50 0.97
CA SER A 49 1.77 -8.19 1.33
C SER A 49 1.17 -7.10 0.43
N PHE A 50 1.93 -6.06 0.09
CA PHE A 50 1.48 -5.03 -0.87
C PHE A 50 1.16 -5.63 -2.24
N PHE A 51 2.02 -6.50 -2.77
CA PHE A 51 1.76 -7.16 -4.05
C PHE A 51 0.54 -8.08 -4.03
N ALA A 52 0.32 -8.83 -2.95
CA ALA A 52 -0.88 -9.65 -2.81
C ALA A 52 -2.15 -8.81 -2.94
N ARG A 53 -2.23 -7.69 -2.20
CA ARG A 53 -3.41 -6.78 -2.24
C ARG A 53 -3.56 -6.09 -3.59
N PHE A 54 -2.45 -5.69 -4.22
CA PHE A 54 -2.49 -5.11 -5.56
C PHE A 54 -3.05 -6.09 -6.62
N LEU A 55 -2.66 -7.37 -6.54
CA LEU A 55 -3.16 -8.41 -7.46
C LEU A 55 -4.63 -8.76 -7.23
N GLU A 56 -5.17 -8.52 -6.04
CA GLU A 56 -6.60 -8.63 -5.74
C GLU A 56 -7.39 -7.40 -6.22
N PHE A 57 -6.82 -6.19 -6.07
CA PHE A 57 -7.43 -4.95 -6.55
C PHE A 57 -7.55 -4.92 -8.08
N ARG A 58 -6.58 -5.50 -8.79
CA ARG A 58 -6.73 -5.73 -10.23
C ARG A 58 -7.61 -6.95 -10.45
N PRO A 59 -8.69 -6.88 -11.25
CA PRO A 59 -9.40 -8.08 -11.66
C PRO A 59 -8.38 -9.04 -12.25
N GLN A 60 -8.22 -10.21 -11.64
CA GLN A 60 -7.46 -11.27 -12.27
C GLN A 60 -8.20 -11.61 -13.56
N VAL A 61 -7.67 -11.14 -14.69
CA VAL A 61 -7.99 -11.69 -16.00
C VAL A 61 -7.41 -13.11 -15.97
N TYR A 62 -8.18 -14.04 -15.41
CA TYR A 62 -7.83 -15.45 -15.36
C TYR A 62 -7.54 -15.89 -16.80
N GLY A 63 -6.26 -16.17 -17.10
CA GLY A 63 -5.80 -16.65 -18.42
C GLY A 63 -4.84 -15.75 -19.20
N SER A 64 -4.43 -14.58 -18.70
CA SER A 64 -3.47 -13.70 -19.41
C SER A 64 -2.05 -13.71 -18.85
N SER A 65 -1.64 -14.72 -18.07
CA SER A 65 -0.24 -14.88 -17.67
C SER A 65 0.60 -15.16 -18.93
N PRO A 66 1.62 -14.34 -19.27
CA PRO A 66 2.73 -14.83 -20.07
C PRO A 66 3.42 -15.95 -19.27
N PRO A 67 3.89 -17.03 -19.91
CA PRO A 67 4.37 -18.20 -19.19
C PRO A 67 5.76 -17.94 -18.59
N TYR A 68 5.85 -17.38 -17.37
CA TYR A 68 7.03 -17.51 -16.50
C TYR A 68 6.62 -17.42 -15.03
#